data_AF-A0A0K2T8X7-F1
#
_entry.id   AF-A0A0K2T8X7-F1
#
_cell.length_a   1.000
_cell.length_b   1.000
_cell.length_c   1.000
_cell.angle_alpha   90.00
_cell.angle_beta   90.00
_cell.angle_gamma   90.00
#
_symmetry.space_group_name_H-M   'P 1'
#
loop_
_entity.id
_entity.type
_entity.pdbx_description
1 polymer ?
#
loop_
_entity_poly.entity_id
_entity_poly.type
_entity_poly.pdbx_seq_one_letter_code
_entity_poly.pdbx_strand_id
1 'polypeptide(L)'
;MFIGEIEEILDVIDPTQFVKIQEPLFRQIARCVSSPHFQVAERALYFWNNEYVISLIDENSKVIIPIMFPSLYRMSKEHWNKIIVSFVYNVLKSLMEMNPILFDDLTASYKAERIKERKREREREDLWVKLENLSLTNAQKEGIDIESIKYHPSNASE
;
A
#
# COMPACT_ATOMS: atom_id res chain seq x y z
N MET A 1 13.74 16.03 8.01
CA MET A 1 15.19 15.95 7.69
C MET A 1 15.34 15.27 6.34
N PHE A 2 15.49 13.94 6.23
CA PHE A 2 15.72 13.25 4.94
C PHE A 2 14.71 13.51 3.81
N ILE A 3 13.39 13.49 4.07
CA ILE A 3 12.39 13.73 3.01
C ILE A 3 12.55 15.15 2.42
N GLY A 4 12.93 16.13 3.25
CA GLY A 4 13.16 17.49 2.78
C GLY A 4 14.45 17.64 2.00
N GLU A 5 15.53 17.01 2.45
CA GLU A 5 16.79 17.00 1.69
C GLU A 5 16.64 16.32 0.33
N ILE A 6 15.81 15.26 0.24
CA ILE A 6 15.47 14.63 -1.03
C ILE A 6 14.77 15.63 -1.96
N GLU A 7 13.86 16.47 -1.45
CA GLU A 7 13.20 17.50 -2.25
C GLU A 7 14.21 18.49 -2.82
N GLU A 8 15.12 19.00 -1.97
CA GLU A 8 16.17 19.93 -2.38
C GLU A 8 17.11 19.33 -3.43
N ILE A 9 17.39 18.02 -3.35
CA ILE A 9 18.15 17.31 -4.38
C ILE A 9 17.35 17.19 -5.68
N LEU A 10 16.06 16.88 -5.58
CA LEU A 10 15.18 16.77 -6.75
C LEU A 10 14.99 18.11 -7.45
N ASP A 11 15.06 19.25 -6.75
CA ASP A 11 14.97 20.59 -7.37
C ASP A 11 16.09 20.90 -8.37
N VAL A 12 17.24 20.25 -8.22
CA VAL A 12 18.43 20.49 -9.07
C VAL A 12 18.82 19.26 -9.87
N ILE A 13 18.08 18.16 -9.79
CA ILE A 13 18.43 16.92 -10.47
C ILE A 13 18.18 17.05 -11.98
N ASP A 14 19.13 16.60 -12.79
CA ASP A 14 18.90 16.46 -14.23
C ASP A 14 17.90 15.32 -14.50
N PRO A 15 16.96 15.46 -15.46
CA PRO A 15 15.99 14.41 -15.80
C PRO A 15 16.66 13.06 -16.15
N THR A 16 17.82 13.10 -16.80
CA THR A 16 18.59 11.89 -17.14
C THR A 16 19.17 11.16 -15.93
N GLN A 17 19.48 11.88 -14.84
CA GLN A 17 19.91 11.27 -13.58
C GLN A 17 18.71 10.78 -12.78
N PHE A 18 17.60 11.52 -12.82
CA PHE A 18 16.35 11.12 -12.18
C PHE A 18 15.88 9.74 -12.64
N VAL A 19 15.91 9.46 -13.94
CA VAL A 19 15.50 8.17 -14.52
C VAL A 19 16.27 6.98 -13.91
N LYS A 20 17.51 7.18 -13.45
CA LYS A 20 18.33 6.12 -12.84
C LYS A 20 17.89 5.77 -11.42
N ILE A 21 17.25 6.70 -10.72
CA ILE A 21 16.90 6.56 -9.30
C ILE A 21 15.39 6.53 -9.04
N GLN A 22 14.56 6.86 -10.03
CA GLN A 22 13.12 7.03 -9.85
C GLN A 22 12.44 5.82 -9.20
N GLU A 23 12.77 4.59 -9.61
CA GLU A 23 12.15 3.39 -9.08
C GLU A 23 12.43 3.17 -7.59
N PRO A 24 13.70 3.06 -7.14
CA PRO A 24 13.98 2.86 -5.72
C PRO A 24 13.51 4.06 -4.87
N LEU A 25 13.61 5.28 -5.40
CA LEU A 25 13.15 6.49 -4.73
C LEU A 25 11.64 6.46 -4.49
N PHE A 26 10.84 6.27 -5.54
CA PHE A 26 9.37 6.29 -5.40
C PHE A 26 8.83 5.08 -4.66
N ARG A 27 9.53 3.94 -4.66
CA ARG A 27 9.19 2.82 -3.75
C ARG A 27 9.33 3.24 -2.28
N GLN A 28 10.34 4.04 -1.95
CA GLN A 28 10.50 4.55 -0.59
C GLN A 28 9.49 5.65 -0.27
N ILE A 29 9.22 6.57 -1.20
CA ILE A 29 8.16 7.60 -1.03
C ILE A 29 6.81 6.93 -0.81
N ALA A 30 6.46 5.87 -1.56
CA ALA A 30 5.22 5.12 -1.39
C ALA A 30 5.08 4.51 0.02
N ARG A 31 6.19 4.11 0.65
CA ARG A 31 6.21 3.65 2.05
C ARG A 31 6.01 4.81 3.01
N CYS A 32 6.66 5.96 2.78
CA CYS A 32 6.49 7.16 3.60
C CYS A 32 5.04 7.67 3.58
N VAL A 33 4.40 7.70 2.41
CA VAL A 33 2.98 8.06 2.26
C VAL A 33 2.06 7.08 2.99
N SER A 34 2.42 5.79 3.03
CA SER A 34 1.67 4.78 3.79
C SER A 34 1.97 4.77 5.29
N SER A 35 2.80 5.68 5.79
CA SER A 35 3.17 5.70 7.20
C SER A 35 1.98 6.06 8.07
N PRO A 36 1.74 5.37 9.19
CA PRO A 36 0.70 5.76 10.15
C PRO A 36 1.03 7.08 10.87
N HIS A 37 2.30 7.49 10.84
CA HIS A 37 2.77 8.73 11.45
C HIS A 37 2.49 9.92 10.53
N PHE A 38 1.51 10.75 10.88
CA PHE A 38 0.98 11.79 9.99
C PHE A 38 2.04 12.75 9.45
N GLN A 39 3.03 13.18 10.26
CA GLN A 39 4.08 14.11 9.80
C GLN A 39 4.96 13.51 8.69
N VAL A 40 5.16 12.18 8.68
CA VAL A 40 5.94 11.49 7.65
C VAL A 40 5.13 11.41 6.35
N ALA A 41 3.87 11.03 6.46
CA ALA A 41 2.96 10.96 5.31
C ALA A 41 2.74 12.34 4.69
N GLU A 42 2.45 13.35 5.50
CA GLU A 42 2.29 14.75 5.07
C GLU A 42 3.53 15.25 4.34
N ARG A 43 4.71 15.10 4.95
CA ARG A 43 5.95 15.61 4.36
C ARG A 43 6.29 14.94 3.02
N ALA A 44 5.93 13.68 2.85
CA ALA A 44 6.08 12.95 1.59
C ALA A 44 5.06 13.39 0.53
N LEU A 45 3.82 13.69 0.92
CA LEU A 45 2.79 14.17 -0.01
C LEU A 45 3.10 15.58 -0.55
N TYR A 46 3.90 16.38 0.17
CA TYR A 46 4.30 17.72 -0.28
C TYR A 46 5.17 17.74 -1.53
N PHE A 47 5.74 16.61 -1.97
CA PHE A 47 6.38 16.52 -3.28
C PHE A 47 5.43 16.91 -4.42
N TRP A 48 4.12 16.72 -4.26
CA TRP A 48 3.11 17.13 -5.25
C TRP A 48 2.76 18.62 -5.22
N ASN A 49 3.42 19.42 -4.37
CA ASN A 49 3.34 20.89 -4.43
C ASN A 49 4.49 21.50 -5.24
N ASN A 50 5.50 20.71 -5.59
CA ASN A 50 6.68 21.17 -6.30
C ASN A 50 6.50 20.92 -7.81
N GLU A 51 6.40 22.00 -8.58
CA GLU A 51 6.13 21.94 -10.02
C GLU A 51 7.20 21.16 -10.80
N TYR A 52 8.47 21.25 -10.39
CA TYR A 52 9.55 20.52 -11.07
C TYR A 52 9.50 19.02 -10.76
N VAL A 53 9.20 18.66 -9.51
CA VAL A 53 8.99 17.24 -9.16
C VAL A 53 7.76 16.68 -9.91
N ILE A 54 6.68 17.46 -10.04
CA ILE A 54 5.49 17.08 -10.80
C ILE A 54 5.84 16.85 -12.27
N SER A 55 6.64 17.72 -12.91
CA SER A 55 7.02 17.53 -14.31
C SER A 55 7.88 16.28 -14.52
N LEU A 56 8.83 16.01 -13.61
CA LEU A 56 9.60 14.76 -13.62
C LEU A 56 8.71 13.52 -13.48
N ILE A 57 7.68 13.59 -12.63
CA ILE A 57 6.70 12.51 -12.47
C ILE A 57 5.88 12.32 -13.74
N ASP A 58 5.43 13.39 -14.38
CA ASP A 58 4.58 13.35 -15.57
C ASP A 58 5.33 12.71 -16.76
N GLU A 59 6.56 13.16 -17.02
CA GLU A 59 7.45 12.61 -18.06
C GLU A 59 7.73 11.10 -17.87
N ASN A 60 7.67 10.63 -16.62
CA ASN A 60 7.97 9.26 -16.22
C ASN A 60 6.74 8.52 -15.67
N SER A 61 5.53 8.98 -16.01
CA SER A 61 4.26 8.52 -15.42
C SER A 61 4.04 7.00 -15.52
N LYS A 62 4.48 6.38 -16.62
CA LYS A 62 4.40 4.93 -16.85
C LYS A 62 5.16 4.09 -15.83
N VAL A 63 6.18 4.65 -15.19
CA VAL A 63 6.99 3.97 -14.16
C VAL A 63 6.52 4.37 -12.77
N ILE A 64 6.28 5.66 -12.53
CA ILE A 64 6.03 6.19 -11.18
C ILE A 64 4.60 5.92 -10.72
N ILE A 65 3.58 6.08 -11.58
CA ILE A 65 2.18 5.90 -11.20
C ILE A 65 1.94 4.47 -10.68
N PRO A 66 2.37 3.39 -11.36
CA PRO A 66 2.18 2.02 -10.86
C PRO A 66 2.81 1.75 -9.49
N ILE A 67 3.91 2.44 -9.14
CA ILE A 67 4.59 2.31 -7.84
C ILE A 67 3.79 3.02 -6.75
N MET A 68 3.33 4.23 -7.02
CA MET A 68 2.65 5.08 -6.03
C MET A 68 1.19 4.70 -5.81
N PHE A 69 0.50 4.26 -6.88
CA PHE A 69 -0.94 4.06 -6.90
C PHE A 69 -1.45 3.12 -5.79
N PRO A 70 -0.89 1.91 -5.57
CA PRO A 70 -1.41 1.00 -4.55
C PRO A 70 -1.40 1.61 -3.15
N SER A 71 -0.31 2.29 -2.79
CA SER A 71 -0.17 2.97 -1.51
C SER A 71 -1.18 4.09 -1.34
N LEU A 72 -1.28 4.99 -2.32
CA LEU A 72 -2.22 6.12 -2.30
C LEU A 72 -3.67 5.66 -2.25
N TYR A 73 -4.05 4.71 -3.11
CA TYR A 73 -5.43 4.22 -3.21
C TYR A 73 -5.88 3.46 -1.95
N ARG A 74 -4.95 2.81 -1.23
CA ARG A 74 -5.21 2.25 0.09
C ARG A 74 -5.39 3.35 1.14
N MET A 75 -4.46 4.31 1.20
CA MET A 75 -4.49 5.39 2.18
C MET A 75 -5.73 6.29 2.05
N SER A 76 -6.26 6.48 0.84
CA SER A 76 -7.50 7.25 0.63
C SER A 76 -8.74 6.64 1.29
N LYS A 77 -8.68 5.36 1.68
CA LYS A 77 -9.78 4.62 2.30
C LYS A 77 -9.54 4.26 3.76
N GLU A 78 -8.28 4.03 4.14
CA GLU A 78 -7.92 3.40 5.40
C GLU A 78 -7.19 4.33 6.38
N HIS A 79 -6.71 5.50 5.93
CA HIS A 79 -5.94 6.38 6.81
C HIS A 79 -6.82 7.09 7.85
N TRP A 80 -6.39 7.10 9.11
CA TRP A 80 -7.17 7.63 10.24
C TRP A 80 -7.31 9.16 10.23
N ASN A 81 -6.29 9.88 9.76
CA ASN A 81 -6.28 11.34 9.69
C ASN A 81 -6.92 11.84 8.39
N LYS A 82 -8.02 12.60 8.51
CA LYS A 82 -8.78 13.16 7.38
C LYS A 82 -8.01 14.18 6.54
N ILE A 83 -7.05 14.91 7.12
CA ILE A 83 -6.21 15.87 6.38
C ILE A 83 -5.30 15.11 5.41
N ILE A 84 -4.65 14.05 5.89
CA ILE A 84 -3.83 13.17 5.05
C ILE A 84 -4.67 12.54 3.94
N VAL A 85 -5.88 12.08 4.24
CA VAL A 85 -6.82 11.57 3.23
C VAL A 85 -7.11 12.62 2.15
N SER A 86 -7.33 13.88 2.53
CA SER A 86 -7.52 14.99 1.58
C SER A 86 -6.30 15.20 0.67
N PHE A 87 -5.09 15.23 1.23
CA PHE A 87 -3.86 15.32 0.45
C PHE A 87 -3.68 14.14 -0.50
N VAL A 88 -3.97 12.92 -0.05
CA VAL A 88 -3.95 11.72 -0.91
C VAL A 88 -4.94 11.84 -2.07
N TYR A 89 -6.15 12.37 -1.85
CA TYR A 89 -7.11 12.60 -2.94
C TYR A 89 -6.59 13.61 -3.97
N ASN A 90 -5.96 14.70 -3.52
CA ASN A 90 -5.33 15.66 -4.43
C ASN A 90 -4.24 15.01 -5.28
N VAL A 91 -3.39 14.20 -4.66
CA VAL A 91 -2.35 13.44 -5.37
C VAL A 91 -2.96 12.45 -6.36
N LEU A 92 -3.96 11.66 -5.95
CA LEU A 92 -4.64 10.72 -6.85
C LEU A 92 -5.26 11.42 -8.05
N LYS A 93 -5.85 12.61 -7.84
CA LYS A 93 -6.39 13.43 -8.93
C LYS A 93 -5.29 13.87 -9.89
N SER A 94 -4.14 14.32 -9.37
CA SER A 94 -2.98 14.68 -10.20
C SER A 94 -2.50 13.50 -11.04
N LEU A 95 -2.38 12.29 -10.47
CA LEU A 95 -1.99 11.09 -11.24
C LEU A 95 -2.99 10.74 -12.34
N MET A 96 -4.29 10.92 -12.06
CA MET A 96 -5.36 10.71 -13.04
C MET A 96 -5.29 11.72 -14.18
N GLU A 97 -4.95 12.98 -13.91
CA GLU A 97 -4.76 14.03 -14.93
C GLU A 97 -3.53 13.76 -15.81
N MET A 98 -2.42 13.26 -15.24
CA MET A 98 -1.20 12.90 -15.97
C MET A 98 -1.42 11.74 -16.96
N ASN A 99 -2.08 10.66 -16.51
CA ASN A 99 -2.31 9.49 -17.36
C ASN A 99 -3.63 8.78 -17.02
N PRO A 100 -4.76 9.26 -17.59
CA PRO A 100 -6.09 8.73 -17.26
C PRO A 100 -6.24 7.23 -17.57
N ILE A 101 -5.71 6.79 -18.73
CA ILE A 101 -5.82 5.41 -19.19
C ILE A 101 -5.09 4.47 -18.22
N LEU A 102 -3.86 4.80 -17.86
CA LEU A 102 -3.08 4.01 -16.91
C LEU A 102 -3.72 4.00 -15.52
N PHE A 103 -4.27 5.13 -15.08
CA PHE A 103 -4.94 5.24 -13.79
C PHE A 103 -6.17 4.33 -13.71
N ASP A 104 -6.98 4.28 -14.77
CA ASP A 104 -8.16 3.41 -14.86
C ASP A 104 -7.76 1.92 -14.85
N ASP A 105 -6.73 1.56 -15.63
CA ASP A 105 -6.20 0.18 -15.68
C ASP A 105 -5.69 -0.28 -14.31
N LEU A 106 -4.95 0.57 -13.61
CA LEU A 106 -4.46 0.30 -12.26
C LEU A 106 -5.61 0.21 -11.25
N THR A 107 -6.64 1.05 -11.38
CA THR A 107 -7.84 0.99 -10.53
C THR A 107 -8.59 -0.34 -10.71
N ALA A 108 -8.77 -0.79 -11.95
CA ALA A 108 -9.41 -2.06 -12.26
C ALA A 108 -8.60 -3.24 -11.71
N SER A 109 -7.29 -3.23 -11.98
CA SER A 109 -6.35 -4.28 -11.52
C SER A 109 -6.29 -4.37 -9.99
N TYR A 110 -6.22 -3.23 -9.31
CA TYR A 110 -6.20 -3.18 -7.85
C TYR A 110 -7.48 -3.75 -7.24
N LYS A 111 -8.66 -3.39 -7.77
CA LYS A 111 -9.94 -3.95 -7.31
C LYS A 111 -10.01 -5.46 -7.52
N ALA A 112 -9.54 -5.95 -8.67
CA ALA A 112 -9.51 -7.38 -8.98
C ALA A 112 -8.59 -8.16 -8.03
N GLU A 113 -7.38 -7.67 -7.76
CA GLU A 113 -6.45 -8.33 -6.84
C GLU A 113 -7.00 -8.32 -5.41
N ARG A 114 -7.64 -7.24 -4.94
CA ARG A 114 -8.27 -7.21 -3.60
C ARG A 114 -9.41 -8.22 -3.45
N ILE A 115 -10.20 -8.46 -4.50
CA ILE A 115 -11.24 -9.50 -4.48
C ILE A 115 -10.59 -10.89 -4.40
N LYS A 116 -9.53 -11.11 -5.19
CA LYS A 116 -8.79 -12.37 -5.23
C LYS A 116 -8.10 -12.67 -3.90
N GLU A 117 -7.48 -11.67 -3.27
CA GLU A 117 -6.90 -11.77 -1.93
C GLU A 117 -7.95 -12.18 -0.90
N ARG A 118 -9.09 -11.48 -0.82
CA ARG A 118 -10.17 -11.85 0.11
C ARG A 118 -10.69 -13.26 -0.11
N LYS A 119 -10.77 -13.71 -1.37
CA LYS A 119 -11.18 -15.09 -1.69
C LYS A 119 -10.14 -16.11 -1.18
N ARG A 120 -8.85 -15.87 -1.40
CA ARG A 120 -7.76 -16.72 -0.87
C ARG A 120 -7.75 -16.75 0.65
N GLU A 121 -8.04 -15.63 1.31
CA GLU A 121 -8.12 -15.56 2.78
C GLU A 121 -9.27 -16.41 3.32
N ARG A 122 -10.46 -16.34 2.70
CA ARG A 122 -11.59 -17.21 3.06
C ARG A 122 -11.30 -18.69 2.82
N GLU A 123 -10.72 -19.03 1.67
CA GLU A 123 -10.32 -20.42 1.38
C GLU A 123 -9.32 -20.93 2.42
N ARG A 124 -8.39 -20.09 2.86
CA ARG A 124 -7.44 -20.41 3.93
C ARG A 124 -8.15 -20.62 5.27
N GLU A 125 -9.09 -19.75 5.64
CA GLU A 125 -9.90 -19.90 6.86
C GLU A 125 -10.73 -21.19 6.85
N ASP A 126 -11.39 -21.52 5.72
CA ASP A 126 -12.16 -22.75 5.56
C ASP A 126 -11.27 -24.00 5.69
N LEU A 127 -10.04 -23.95 5.17
CA LEU A 127 -9.06 -25.04 5.32
C LEU A 127 -8.60 -25.18 6.78
N TRP A 128 -8.38 -24.06 7.50
CA TRP A 128 -8.05 -24.09 8.92
C TRP A 128 -9.17 -24.69 9.77
N VAL A 129 -10.42 -24.32 9.52
CA VAL A 129 -11.59 -24.88 10.23
C VAL A 129 -11.74 -26.38 9.96
N LYS A 130 -11.51 -26.83 8.72
CA LYS A 130 -11.52 -28.26 8.40
C LYS A 130 -10.40 -29.01 9.11
N LEU A 131 -9.20 -28.44 9.15
CA LEU A 131 -8.05 -29.04 9.84
C LEU A 131 -8.32 -29.19 11.34
N GLU A 132 -8.87 -28.15 11.97
CA GLU A 132 -9.25 -28.17 13.39
C GLU A 132 -10.32 -29.24 13.68
N ASN A 133 -11.37 -29.34 12.85
CA ASN A 133 -12.38 -30.37 13.01
C ASN A 133 -11.80 -31.79 12.87
N LEU A 134 -10.86 -31.98 11.94
CA LEU A 134 -10.16 -33.27 11.75
C LEU A 134 -9.26 -33.60 12.94
N SER A 135 -8.50 -32.64 13.47
CA SER A 135 -7.65 -32.85 14.65
C SER A 135 -8.48 -33.21 15.88
N LEU A 136 -9.60 -32.52 16.11
CA LEU A 136 -10.52 -32.83 17.22
C LEU A 136 -11.13 -34.23 17.07
N THR A 137 -11.55 -34.60 15.85
CA THR A 137 -12.11 -35.93 15.58
C THR A 137 -11.09 -37.05 15.79
N ASN A 138 -9.84 -36.85 15.37
CA ASN A 138 -8.78 -37.84 15.55
C ASN A 138 -8.36 -37.95 17.02
N ALA A 139 -8.24 -36.84 17.73
CA ALA A 139 -7.95 -36.83 19.17
C ALA A 139 -9.00 -37.60 19.98
N GLN A 140 -10.28 -37.40 19.67
CA GLN A 140 -11.38 -38.16 20.27
C GLN A 140 -11.25 -39.66 20.04
N LYS A 141 -10.84 -40.08 18.83
CA LYS A 141 -10.63 -41.49 18.50
C LYS A 141 -9.43 -42.10 19.22
N GLU A 142 -8.38 -41.31 19.43
CA GLU A 142 -7.14 -41.74 20.10
C GLU A 142 -7.19 -41.58 21.63
N GLY A 143 -8.30 -41.07 22.18
CA GLY A 143 -8.45 -40.84 23.62
C GLY A 143 -7.60 -39.69 24.16
N ILE A 144 -7.16 -38.78 23.28
CA ILE A 144 -6.33 -37.62 23.62
C ILE A 144 -7.23 -36.50 24.14
N ASP A 145 -6.80 -35.84 25.21
CA ASP A 145 -7.52 -34.71 25.79
C ASP A 145 -7.66 -33.54 24.80
N ILE A 146 -8.90 -33.20 24.51
CA ILE A 146 -9.32 -32.27 23.47
C ILE A 146 -9.00 -30.82 23.87
N GLU A 147 -8.93 -30.52 25.17
CA GLU A 147 -8.54 -29.18 25.68
C GLU A 147 -7.08 -28.85 25.35
N SER A 148 -6.22 -29.84 25.18
CA SER A 148 -4.81 -29.65 24.79
C SER A 148 -4.60 -29.30 23.31
N ILE A 149 -5.63 -29.47 22.46
CA ILE A 149 -5.56 -29.35 21.00
C ILE A 149 -6.31 -28.12 20.48
N LYS A 150 -7.26 -27.58 21.26
CA LYS A 150 -7.95 -26.34 20.88
C LYS A 150 -6.93 -25.21 20.74
N TYR A 151 -6.83 -24.69 19.52
CA TYR A 151 -6.06 -23.48 19.27
C TYR A 151 -6.76 -22.32 19.97
N HIS A 152 -6.18 -21.81 21.06
CA HIS A 152 -6.55 -20.51 21.58
C HIS A 152 -5.81 -19.45 20.76
N PRO A 153 -6.49 -18.70 19.88
CA PRO A 153 -5.88 -17.54 19.26
C PRO A 153 -5.53 -16.59 20.40
N SER A 154 -4.24 -16.53 20.72
CA SER A 154 -3.73 -15.57 21.71
C SER A 154 -4.00 -14.19 21.13
N ASN A 155 -4.79 -13.40 21.84
CA ASN A 155 -5.08 -11.97 21.65
C ASN A 155 -4.19 -11.29 20.60
N ALA A 156 -4.65 -11.24 19.35
CA ALA A 156 -4.09 -10.41 18.30
C ALA A 156 -4.97 -9.17 18.12
N SER A 157 -5.17 -8.42 19.21
CA SER A 157 -5.75 -7.07 19.21
C SER A 157 -5.63 -6.47 20.61
N GLU A 158 -4.43 -5.96 20.91
CA GLU A 158 -4.22 -4.76 21.74
C GLU A 158 -3.33 -3.80 20.96
#